data_AF-A0A2J8WTC9-F1
#
_entry.id   AF-A0A2J8WTC9-F1
#
_cell.length_a   1.000
_cell.length_b   1.000
_cell.length_c   1.000
_cell.angle_alpha   90.00
_cell.angle_beta   90.00
_cell.angle_gamma   90.00
#
_symmetry.space_group_name_H-M   'P 1'
#
loop_
_entity.id
_entity.type
_entity.pdbx_description
1 polymer ?
#
loop_
_entity_poly.entity_id
_entity_poly.type
_entity_poly.pdbx_seq_one_letter_code
_entity_poly.pdbx_strand_id
1 'polypeptide(L)' 'EEIQKMLPEEKVCKYCGVSYLILHEFKAMEEKVKAMEKEMKFYQGSVDREKRLQEKLHSLSQELEQYKIDNKSKTERIY' A
#
# COMPACT_ATOMS: atom_id res chain seq x y z
N GLU A 1 24.76 -3.98 18.47
CA GLU A 1 25.36 -4.18 19.80
C GLU A 1 26.88 -4.01 19.84
N GLU A 2 27.63 -4.28 18.77
CA GLU A 2 29.11 -4.16 18.77
C GLU A 2 29.62 -2.71 18.85
N ILE A 3 29.00 -1.76 18.12
CA ILE A 3 29.42 -0.34 18.10
C ILE A 3 29.25 0.34 19.47
N GLN A 4 28.26 -0.08 20.27
CA GLN A 4 28.04 0.49 21.60
C GLN A 4 29.16 0.12 22.58
N LYS A 5 29.82 -1.04 22.38
CA LYS A 5 30.92 -1.55 23.20
C LYS A 5 32.29 -0.98 22.84
N MET A 6 32.40 -0.24 21.73
CA MET A 6 33.65 0.40 21.30
C MET A 6 34.05 1.55 22.24
N LEU A 7 35.35 1.86 22.26
CA LEU A 7 35.84 3.06 22.92
C LEU A 7 35.32 4.32 22.20
N PRO A 8 35.11 5.45 22.90
CA PRO A 8 34.62 6.69 22.28
C PRO A 8 35.44 7.14 21.07
N GLU A 9 36.77 6.98 21.10
CA GLU A 9 37.65 7.37 19.99
C GLU A 9 37.52 6.46 18.75
N GLU A 10 36.95 5.26 18.92
CA GLU A 10 36.76 4.26 17.87
C GLU A 10 35.36 4.33 17.25
N LYS A 11 34.40 5.02 17.89
CA LYS A 11 33.03 5.21 17.39
C LYS A 11 32.95 6.16 16.19
N VAL A 12 34.04 6.86 15.89
CA VAL A 12 34.15 7.81 14.80
C VAL A 12 35.14 7.28 13.77
N CYS A 13 34.77 7.31 12.50
CA CYS A 13 35.69 6.95 11.42
C CYS A 13 36.86 7.92 11.37
N LYS A 14 38.10 7.42 11.50
CA LYS A 14 39.33 8.23 11.45
C LYS A 14 39.55 8.95 10.12
N TYR A 15 38.92 8.49 9.04
CA TYR A 15 39.09 9.05 7.69
C TYR A 15 38.04 10.10 7.34
N CYS A 16 36.77 9.85 7.65
CA CYS A 16 35.67 10.74 7.28
C CYS A 16 34.99 11.45 8.44
N GLY A 17 35.34 11.14 9.70
CA GLY A 17 34.77 11.76 10.89
C GLY A 17 33.31 11.38 11.18
N VAL A 18 32.72 10.47 10.39
CA VAL A 18 31.33 10.03 10.58
C VAL A 18 31.24 9.08 11.78
N SER A 19 30.24 9.30 12.63
CA SER A 19 29.89 8.39 13.71
C SER A 19 29.31 7.09 13.15
N TYR A 20 29.92 5.95 13.48
CA TYR A 20 29.44 4.63 13.06
C TYR A 20 28.07 4.30 13.66
N LEU A 21 27.77 4.83 14.85
CA LEU A 21 26.46 4.65 15.48
C LEU A 21 25.38 5.34 14.65
N ILE A 22 25.60 6.60 14.30
CA ILE A 22 24.68 7.39 13.48
C ILE A 22 24.52 6.73 12.11
N LEU A 23 25.62 6.34 11.46
CA LEU A 23 25.57 5.68 10.16
C LEU A 23 24.72 4.39 10.19
N HIS A 24 24.87 3.57 11.24
CA HIS A 24 24.09 2.34 11.40
C HIS A 24 22.60 2.64 11.56
N GLU A 25 22.24 3.62 12.39
CA GLU A 25 20.84 4.04 12.58
C GLU A 25 20.23 4.55 11.27
N PHE A 26 20.98 5.34 10.50
CA PHE A 26 20.54 5.80 9.17
C PHE A 26 20.31 4.65 8.20
N LYS A 27 21.19 3.66 8.15
CA LYS A 27 20.99 2.47 7.31
C LYS A 27 19.75 1.67 7.72
N ALA A 28 19.54 1.48 9.02
CA ALA A 28 18.34 0.79 9.52
C ALA A 28 17.06 1.58 9.19
N MET A 29 17.09 2.91 9.26
CA MET A 29 15.98 3.76 8.83
C MET A 29 15.74 3.65 7.31
N GLU A 30 16.79 3.66 6.50
CA GLU A 30 16.70 3.51 5.05
C GLU A 30 16.05 2.17 4.66
N GLU A 31 16.44 1.07 5.32
CA GLU A 31 15.84 -0.25 5.10
C GLU A 31 14.35 -0.27 5.48
N LYS A 32 13.98 0.35 6.62
CA LYS A 32 12.58 0.47 7.02
C LYS A 32 11.76 1.28 6.01
N VAL A 33 12.29 2.41 5.52
CA VAL A 33 11.61 3.22 4.50
C VAL A 33 11.41 2.39 3.22
N LYS A 34 12.44 1.67 2.75
CA LYS A 34 12.31 0.79 1.58
C LYS A 34 11.27 -0.31 1.77
N ALA A 35 11.14 -0.87 2.97
CA ALA A 35 10.11 -1.86 3.27
C ALA A 35 8.71 -1.22 3.22
N MET A 36 8.53 -0.07 3.87
CA MET A 36 7.27 0.68 3.86
C MET A 36 6.84 1.10 2.45
N GLU A 37 7.77 1.52 1.59
CA GLU A 37 7.49 1.87 0.19
C GLU A 37 6.98 0.67 -0.61
N LYS A 38 7.50 -0.53 -0.36
CA LYS A 38 7.01 -1.76 -1.01
C LYS A 38 5.59 -2.09 -0.57
N GLU A 39 5.30 -1.96 0.73
CA GLU A 39 3.95 -2.15 1.27
C GLU A 39 2.97 -1.13 0.70
N MET A 40 3.34 0.16 0.64
CA MET A 40 2.51 1.19 0.03
C MET A 40 2.13 0.87 -1.42
N LYS A 41 3.10 0.42 -2.24
CA LYS A 41 2.82 0.02 -3.63
C LYS A 41 1.85 -1.15 -3.70
N PHE A 42 1.99 -2.13 -2.81
CA PHE A 42 1.05 -3.25 -2.72
C PHE A 42 -0.37 -2.77 -2.38
N TYR A 43 -0.52 -1.91 -1.37
CA TYR A 43 -1.82 -1.37 -0.97
C TYR A 43 -2.45 -0.49 -2.04
N GLN A 44 -1.66 0.32 -2.74
CA GLN A 44 -2.15 1.10 -3.87
C GLN A 44 -2.81 0.20 -4.94
N GLY A 45 -2.15 -0.91 -5.30
CA GLY A 45 -2.74 -1.89 -6.21
C GLY A 45 -4.01 -2.55 -5.68
N SER A 46 -4.14 -2.72 -4.36
CA SER A 46 -5.37 -3.21 -3.72
C SER A 46 -6.51 -2.19 -3.83
N VAL A 47 -6.24 -0.91 -3.58
CA VAL A 47 -7.23 0.17 -3.74
C VAL A 47 -7.72 0.25 -5.18
N ASP A 48 -6.82 0.16 -6.16
CA ASP A 48 -7.20 0.18 -7.57
C ASP A 48 -8.07 -1.02 -7.97
N ARG A 49 -7.78 -2.21 -7.42
CA ARG A 49 -8.60 -3.40 -7.62
C ARG A 49 -10.00 -3.23 -7.01
N GLU A 50 -10.06 -2.75 -5.78
CA GLU A 50 -11.33 -2.51 -5.07
C GLU A 50 -12.20 -1.51 -5.83
N LYS A 51 -11.61 -0.40 -6.30
CA LYS A 51 -12.32 0.58 -7.12
C LYS A 51 -12.94 -0.04 -8.38
N ARG A 52 -12.18 -0.85 -9.12
CA ARG A 52 -12.69 -1.54 -10.31
C ARG A 52 -13.80 -2.54 -9.99
N LEU A 53 -13.72 -3.21 -8.85
CA LEU A 53 -14.78 -4.12 -8.40
C LEU A 53 -16.06 -3.37 -8.05
N GLN A 54 -15.94 -2.24 -7.35
CA GLN A 54 -17.07 -1.37 -7.02
C GLN A 54 -17.75 -0.83 -8.28
N GLU A 55 -16.98 -0.38 -9.28
CA GLU A 55 -17.51 0.07 -10.58
C GLU A 55 -18.31 -1.05 -11.29
N LYS A 56 -17.77 -2.28 -11.30
CA LYS A 56 -18.47 -3.44 -11.88
C LYS A 56 -19.75 -3.79 -11.15
N LEU A 57 -19.72 -3.79 -9.82
CA LEU A 57 -20.91 -4.04 -9.00
C LEU A 57 -21.99 -2.98 -9.27
N HIS A 58 -21.59 -1.73 -9.45
CA HIS A 58 -22.52 -0.65 -9.78
C HIS A 58 -23.19 -0.90 -11.14
N SER A 59 -22.41 -1.20 -12.18
CA SER A 59 -22.94 -1.53 -13.52
C SER A 59 -23.92 -2.70 -13.47
N LEU A 60 -23.53 -3.81 -12.83
CA LEU A 60 -24.37 -5.00 -12.71
C LEU A 60 -25.67 -4.71 -11.94
N SER A 61 -25.61 -3.87 -10.91
CA SER A 61 -26.80 -3.49 -10.15
C SER A 61 -27.77 -2.66 -10.99
N GLN A 62 -27.26 -1.75 -11.82
CA GLN A 62 -28.08 -0.97 -12.76
C GLN A 62 -28.72 -1.87 -13.82
N GLU A 63 -27.94 -2.77 -14.42
CA GLU A 63 -28.42 -3.74 -15.41
C GLU A 63 -29.53 -4.63 -14.82
N LEU A 64 -29.34 -5.12 -13.60
CA LEU A 64 -30.33 -5.92 -12.90
C LEU A 64 -31.62 -5.14 -12.65
N GLU A 65 -31.53 -3.88 -12.22
CA GLU A 65 -32.70 -3.06 -11.95
C GLU A 65 -33.47 -2.76 -13.25
N GLN A 66 -32.76 -2.44 -14.33
CA GLN A 66 -33.37 -2.27 -15.64
C GLN A 66 -34.07 -3.55 -16.11
N TYR A 67 -33.43 -4.71 -15.95
CA TYR A 67 -34.02 -5.99 -16.29
C TYR A 67 -35.32 -6.27 -15.52
N LYS A 68 -35.39 -5.91 -14.23
CA LYS A 68 -36.63 -6.03 -13.44
C LYS A 68 -37.74 -5.13 -13.98
N ILE A 69 -37.42 -3.87 -14.29
CA ILE A 69 -38.37 -2.91 -14.85
C ILE A 69 -38.91 -3.44 -16.19
N ASP A 70 -38.04 -3.89 -17.08
CA ASP A 70 -38.41 -4.41 -18.38
C ASP A 70 -39.34 -5.63 -18.25
N ASN A 71 -39.05 -6.57 -17.34
CA ASN A 71 -39.91 -7.73 -17.11
C ASN A 71 -41.25 -7.36 -16.49
N LYS A 72 -41.28 -6.40 -15.55
CA LYS A 72 -42.54 -5.91 -14.98
C LYS A 72 -43.42 -5.30 -16.06
N SER A 73 -42.86 -4.45 -16.92
CA SER A 73 -43.58 -3.84 -18.03
C SER A 73 -44.11 -4.86 -19.06
N LYS A 74 -43.35 -5.93 -19.32
CA LYS A 74 -43.80 -7.04 -20.19
C LYS A 74 -44.95 -7.82 -19.56
N THR A 75 -44.90 -8.05 -18.25
CA THR A 75 -45.93 -8.76 -17.50
C THR A 75 -47.24 -7.96 -17.49
N GLU A 76 -47.17 -6.64 -17.25
CA GLU A 76 -48.32 -5.73 -17.28
C GLU A 76 -48.95 -5.52 -18.67
N ARG A 77 -48.26 -5.89 -19.76
CA ARG A 77 -48.80 -5.85 -21.13
C ARG A 77 -49.52 -7.15 -21.53
N ILE A 78 -49.29 -8.23 -20.79
CA ILE A 78 -49.86 -9.57 -21.06
C ILE A 78 -51.17 -9.78 -20.29
N TYR A 79 -51.35 -9.07 -19.17
CA TYR A 79 -52.58 -9.03 -18.37
C TYR A 79 -53.37 -7.75 -18.63
#